data_AF-A0A942ACP5-F1
#
_entry.id   AF-A0A942ACP5-F1
#
_cell.length_a   1.000
_cell.length_b   1.000
_cell.length_c   1.000
_cell.angle_alpha   90.00
_cell.angle_beta   90.00
_cell.angle_gamma   90.00
#
_symmetry.space_group_name_H-M   'P 1'
#
loop_
_entity.id
_entity.type
_entity.pdbx_description
1 polymer ?
#
loop_
_entity_poly.entity_id
_entity_poly.type
_entity_poly.pdbx_seq_one_letter_code
_entity_poly.pdbx_strand_id
1 'polypeptide(L)'
;MKDIIQRLKTENLTDYASIPFWSWNNELNPKKLVRQIRRMKDAGCGGFIMHARTGLITEYLSEEWFHCVEVCLQEAERLGMNAWLYDENGWPSGFVGGELLKNPEFLAPYLVYEVKNNFDETALAVYERTEFSTRRLIDGQKAYDGKYHSVYLRTSPANTDILNPDVVTAFLSMTYDRYYERFKSYFGKTLKGFFTDEPQYFRYATPISRAMFAYGDRLTDGLLHLFSTSGRITNTASGITGP
;
A
#
# COMPACT_ATOMS: atom_id res chain seq x y z
N MET A 1 36.83 -27.16 4.36
CA MET A 1 36.46 -26.22 3.27
C MET A 1 36.23 -26.95 1.94
N LYS A 2 37.13 -27.84 1.49
CA LYS A 2 36.94 -28.66 0.26
C LYS A 2 35.65 -29.51 0.28
N ASP A 3 35.32 -30.12 1.41
CA ASP A 3 34.09 -30.92 1.56
C ASP A 3 32.81 -30.10 1.43
N ILE A 4 32.80 -28.86 1.94
CA ILE A 4 31.64 -27.96 1.83
C ILE A 4 31.41 -27.58 0.37
N ILE A 5 32.47 -27.22 -0.37
CA ILE A 5 32.38 -26.87 -1.79
C ILE A 5 31.87 -28.07 -2.60
N GLN A 6 32.34 -29.28 -2.28
CA GLN A 6 31.90 -30.48 -2.99
C GLN A 6 30.41 -30.79 -2.73
N ARG A 7 29.94 -30.63 -1.48
CA ARG A 7 28.53 -30.77 -1.13
C ARG A 7 27.66 -29.74 -1.82
N LEU A 8 28.06 -28.46 -1.84
CA LEU A 8 27.32 -27.39 -2.52
C LEU A 8 27.14 -27.65 -4.03
N LYS A 9 28.01 -28.43 -4.67
CA LYS A 9 27.87 -28.80 -6.10
C LYS A 9 26.80 -29.85 -6.37
N THR A 10 26.40 -30.63 -5.36
CA THR A 10 25.51 -31.80 -5.53
C THR A 10 24.20 -31.66 -4.78
N GLU A 11 24.13 -30.79 -3.78
CA GLU A 11 22.93 -30.53 -2.98
C GLU A 11 21.93 -29.66 -3.74
N ASN A 12 20.64 -29.80 -3.40
CA ASN A 12 19.62 -28.89 -3.91
C ASN A 12 19.71 -27.55 -3.17
N LEU A 13 20.20 -26.52 -3.87
CA LEU A 13 20.37 -25.17 -3.32
C LEU A 13 19.25 -24.20 -3.71
N THR A 14 18.12 -24.70 -4.22
CA THR A 14 17.02 -23.86 -4.73
C THR A 14 16.54 -22.83 -3.71
N ASP A 15 16.43 -23.20 -2.44
CA ASP A 15 15.96 -22.30 -1.37
C ASP A 15 16.99 -21.22 -0.99
N TYR A 16 18.24 -21.37 -1.42
CA TYR A 16 19.33 -20.41 -1.21
C TYR A 16 19.66 -19.60 -2.47
N ALA A 17 19.04 -19.94 -3.61
CA ALA A 17 19.27 -19.30 -4.88
C ALA A 17 18.44 -18.01 -5.02
N SER A 18 18.86 -17.13 -5.94
CA SER A 18 18.18 -15.85 -6.15
C SER A 18 16.73 -16.04 -6.64
N ILE A 19 15.86 -15.16 -6.16
CA ILE A 19 14.45 -15.04 -6.56
C ILE A 19 14.26 -13.61 -7.07
N PRO A 20 14.46 -13.35 -8.38
CA PRO A 20 14.35 -12.01 -8.92
C PRO A 20 12.90 -11.54 -9.05
N PHE A 21 12.69 -10.22 -8.97
CA PHE A 21 11.47 -9.62 -9.48
C PHE A 21 11.41 -9.76 -10.99
N TRP A 22 10.30 -10.30 -11.48
CA TRP A 22 10.04 -10.50 -12.89
C TRP A 22 8.91 -9.59 -13.33
N SER A 23 9.29 -8.52 -14.02
CA SER A 23 8.37 -7.52 -14.54
C SER A 23 7.47 -8.10 -15.64
N TRP A 24 6.19 -8.23 -15.32
CA TRP A 24 5.12 -8.51 -16.27
C TRP A 24 4.61 -7.18 -16.81
N ASN A 25 4.86 -6.96 -18.09
CA ASN A 25 4.44 -5.78 -18.85
C ASN A 25 4.04 -6.22 -20.26
N ASN A 26 3.46 -5.30 -21.03
CA ASN A 26 2.84 -5.56 -22.33
C ASN A 26 1.73 -6.63 -22.25
N GLU A 27 1.41 -7.22 -23.39
CA GLU A 27 0.52 -8.39 -23.47
C GLU A 27 1.29 -9.64 -23.03
N LEU A 28 0.72 -10.36 -22.06
CA LEU A 28 1.28 -11.59 -21.54
C LEU A 28 1.04 -12.73 -22.51
N ASN A 29 2.03 -13.62 -22.63
CA ASN A 29 1.92 -14.76 -23.52
C ASN A 29 2.47 -16.02 -22.82
N PRO A 30 1.62 -17.02 -22.52
CA PRO A 30 2.02 -18.20 -21.76
C PRO A 30 3.28 -18.91 -22.28
N LYS A 31 3.46 -19.01 -23.60
CA LYS A 31 4.65 -19.64 -24.20
C LYS A 31 5.92 -18.83 -23.94
N LYS A 32 5.84 -17.50 -23.99
CA LYS A 32 6.97 -16.61 -23.67
C LYS A 32 7.31 -16.68 -22.18
N LEU A 33 6.29 -16.72 -21.31
CA LEU A 33 6.44 -16.83 -19.87
C LEU A 33 7.18 -18.12 -19.48
N VAL A 34 6.73 -19.28 -19.98
CA VAL A 34 7.41 -20.58 -19.78
C VAL A 34 8.86 -20.55 -20.25
N ARG A 35 9.12 -19.95 -21.43
CA ARG A 35 10.49 -19.80 -21.94
C ARG A 35 11.36 -18.94 -21.00
N GLN A 36 10.81 -17.86 -20.44
CA GLN A 36 11.53 -17.01 -19.50
C GLN A 36 11.83 -17.75 -18.19
N ILE A 37 10.89 -18.54 -17.67
CA ILE A 37 11.09 -19.38 -16.48
C ILE A 37 12.24 -20.38 -16.70
N ARG A 38 12.26 -21.07 -17.83
CA ARG A 38 13.37 -22.00 -18.18
C ARG A 38 14.71 -21.28 -18.21
N ARG A 39 14.77 -20.08 -18.79
CA ARG A 39 15.99 -19.27 -18.80
C ARG A 39 16.43 -18.84 -17.40
N MET A 40 15.49 -18.54 -16.50
CA MET A 40 15.80 -18.26 -15.09
C MET A 40 16.38 -19.51 -14.40
N LYS A 41 15.81 -20.70 -14.66
CA LYS A 41 16.35 -21.97 -14.16
C LYS A 41 17.76 -22.23 -14.67
N ASP A 42 18.00 -22.07 -15.97
CA ASP A 42 19.32 -22.26 -16.60
C ASP A 42 20.36 -21.28 -16.04
N ALA A 43 19.94 -20.07 -15.64
CA ALA A 43 20.77 -19.08 -14.98
C ALA A 43 21.01 -19.35 -13.48
N GLY A 44 20.41 -20.41 -12.92
CA GLY A 44 20.57 -20.80 -11.53
C GLY A 44 19.65 -20.07 -10.54
N CYS A 45 18.58 -19.41 -11.00
CA CYS A 45 17.58 -18.84 -10.10
C CYS A 45 16.79 -19.96 -9.41
N GLY A 46 16.48 -19.75 -8.13
CA GLY A 46 15.65 -20.66 -7.33
C GLY A 46 14.16 -20.46 -7.54
N GLY A 47 13.77 -19.32 -8.12
CA GLY A 47 12.39 -18.88 -8.18
C GLY A 47 12.22 -17.60 -8.98
N PHE A 48 11.06 -16.97 -8.83
CA PHE A 48 10.74 -15.66 -9.40
C PHE A 48 9.54 -15.03 -8.68
N ILE A 49 9.46 -13.70 -8.70
CA ILE A 49 8.29 -12.92 -8.23
C ILE A 49 7.58 -12.33 -9.44
N MET A 50 6.39 -12.84 -9.76
CA MET A 50 5.53 -12.30 -10.83
C MET A 50 5.00 -10.93 -10.40
N HIS A 51 5.44 -9.87 -11.08
CA HIS A 51 5.15 -8.49 -10.67
C HIS A 51 4.56 -7.72 -11.85
N ALA A 52 3.28 -7.33 -11.75
CA ALA A 52 2.66 -6.41 -12.70
C ALA A 52 3.39 -5.06 -12.70
N ARG A 53 3.80 -4.58 -13.86
CA ARG A 53 4.58 -3.34 -14.01
C ARG A 53 3.99 -2.44 -15.08
N THR A 54 4.40 -1.18 -15.03
CA THR A 54 4.06 -0.15 -16.01
C THR A 54 4.17 -0.69 -17.45
N GLY A 55 3.11 -0.44 -18.23
CA GLY A 55 3.00 -0.93 -19.61
C GLY A 55 2.32 -2.29 -19.75
N LEU A 56 1.81 -2.89 -18.67
CA LEU A 56 0.97 -4.10 -18.74
C LEU A 56 -0.32 -3.81 -19.55
N ILE A 57 -0.59 -4.67 -20.55
CA ILE A 57 -1.79 -4.61 -21.40
C ILE A 57 -2.81 -5.65 -20.94
N THR A 58 -2.36 -6.86 -20.59
CA THR A 58 -3.24 -7.89 -20.01
C THR A 58 -3.79 -7.39 -18.68
N GLU A 59 -5.11 -7.25 -18.58
CA GLU A 59 -5.76 -6.66 -17.41
C GLU A 59 -5.42 -7.42 -16.12
N TYR A 60 -4.99 -6.69 -15.10
CA TYR A 60 -4.63 -7.24 -13.79
C TYR A 60 -5.83 -7.94 -13.15
N LEU A 61 -5.63 -9.17 -12.64
CA LEU A 61 -6.68 -10.03 -12.07
C LEU A 61 -7.81 -10.43 -13.04
N SER A 62 -7.62 -10.26 -14.36
CA SER A 62 -8.49 -10.87 -15.37
C SER A 62 -8.30 -12.39 -15.45
N GLU A 63 -9.21 -13.09 -16.14
CA GLU A 63 -9.05 -14.52 -16.39
C GLU A 63 -7.80 -14.84 -17.24
N GLU A 64 -7.40 -13.94 -18.15
CA GLU A 64 -6.16 -14.09 -18.92
C GLU A 64 -4.92 -13.96 -18.03
N TRP A 65 -4.94 -13.00 -17.09
CA TRP A 65 -3.90 -12.86 -16.06
C TRP A 65 -3.78 -14.15 -15.24
N PHE A 66 -4.90 -14.67 -14.74
CA PHE A 66 -4.90 -15.91 -13.95
C PHE A 66 -4.45 -17.13 -14.74
N HIS A 67 -4.81 -17.23 -16.03
CA HIS A 67 -4.28 -18.28 -16.90
C HIS A 67 -2.75 -18.20 -17.04
N CYS A 68 -2.20 -16.99 -17.19
CA CYS A 68 -0.74 -16.79 -17.22
C CYS A 68 -0.08 -17.21 -15.91
N VAL A 69 -0.68 -16.89 -14.76
CA VAL A 69 -0.19 -17.31 -13.45
C VAL A 69 -0.22 -18.83 -13.33
N GLU A 70 -1.31 -19.49 -13.72
CA GLU A 70 -1.44 -20.95 -13.68
C GLU A 70 -0.31 -21.64 -14.47
N VAL A 71 -0.08 -21.20 -15.70
CA VAL A 71 0.98 -21.76 -16.56
C VAL A 71 2.36 -21.57 -15.93
N CYS A 72 2.60 -20.44 -15.27
CA CYS A 72 3.85 -20.20 -14.56
C CYS A 72 4.01 -21.11 -13.33
N LEU A 73 2.94 -21.35 -12.58
CA LEU A 73 2.94 -22.28 -11.44
C LEU A 73 3.20 -23.72 -11.88
N GLN A 74 2.55 -24.18 -12.96
CA GLN A 74 2.78 -25.51 -13.54
C GLN A 74 4.24 -25.70 -13.95
N GLU A 75 4.83 -24.72 -14.63
CA GLU A 75 6.23 -24.81 -15.05
C GLU A 75 7.21 -24.71 -13.88
N ALA A 76 6.92 -23.87 -12.87
CA ALA A 76 7.71 -23.79 -11.65
C ALA A 76 7.71 -25.12 -10.89
N GLU A 77 6.55 -25.79 -10.76
CA GLU A 77 6.44 -27.11 -10.14
C GLU A 77 7.28 -28.14 -10.89
N ARG A 78 7.17 -28.19 -12.22
CA ARG A 78 7.93 -29.10 -13.09
C ARG A 78 9.45 -28.93 -12.94
N LEU A 79 9.91 -27.70 -12.70
CA LEU A 79 11.34 -27.37 -12.58
C LEU A 79 11.83 -27.32 -11.12
N GLY A 80 10.96 -27.56 -10.15
CA GLY A 80 11.25 -27.39 -8.73
C GLY A 80 11.74 -25.98 -8.41
N MET A 81 11.00 -24.96 -8.85
CA MET A 81 11.27 -23.54 -8.59
C MET A 81 10.22 -22.95 -7.64
N ASN A 82 10.63 -21.95 -6.87
CA ASN A 82 9.80 -21.23 -5.91
C ASN A 82 9.12 -20.02 -6.59
N ALA A 83 7.83 -20.12 -6.87
CA ALA A 83 7.06 -19.03 -7.42
C ALA A 83 6.50 -18.12 -6.31
N TRP A 84 6.49 -16.82 -6.58
CA TRP A 84 5.93 -15.77 -5.73
C TRP A 84 5.11 -14.82 -6.59
N LEU A 85 4.15 -14.14 -5.95
CA LEU A 85 3.32 -13.11 -6.57
C LEU A 85 3.62 -11.76 -5.93
N TYR A 86 3.60 -10.69 -6.71
CA TYR A 86 3.42 -9.34 -6.18
C TYR A 86 1.92 -9.08 -6.07
N ASP A 87 1.49 -8.58 -4.92
CA ASP A 87 0.07 -8.46 -4.57
C ASP A 87 -0.64 -7.23 -5.15
N GLU A 88 0.02 -6.51 -6.07
CA GLU A 88 -0.46 -5.24 -6.59
C GLU A 88 -0.09 -5.06 -8.08
N ASN A 89 -0.87 -4.22 -8.77
CA ASN A 89 -0.51 -3.69 -10.07
C ASN A 89 0.40 -2.47 -9.93
N GLY A 90 1.70 -2.74 -9.86
CA GLY A 90 2.71 -1.74 -9.56
C GLY A 90 2.97 -1.65 -8.06
N TRP A 91 3.08 -0.42 -7.55
CA TRP A 91 3.41 -0.13 -6.15
C TRP A 91 2.78 1.22 -5.77
N PRO A 92 2.57 1.51 -4.47
CA PRO A 92 2.63 0.59 -3.31
C PRO A 92 1.43 -0.36 -3.25
N SER A 93 1.48 -1.39 -2.41
CA SER A 93 0.36 -2.31 -2.19
C SER A 93 -0.78 -1.65 -1.41
N GLY A 94 -2.02 -1.98 -1.77
CA GLY A 94 -3.19 -1.68 -0.95
C GLY A 94 -4.40 -1.11 -1.69
N PHE A 95 -4.38 -1.06 -3.02
CA PHE A 95 -5.46 -0.45 -3.80
C PHE A 95 -5.95 -1.24 -5.02
N VAL A 96 -5.39 -2.42 -5.29
CA VAL A 96 -5.90 -3.40 -6.28
C VAL A 96 -6.01 -2.79 -7.68
N GLY A 97 -4.90 -2.29 -8.20
CA GLY A 97 -4.83 -1.62 -9.50
C GLY A 97 -5.67 -0.34 -9.59
N GLY A 98 -6.03 0.23 -8.44
CA GLY A 98 -6.86 1.44 -8.31
C GLY A 98 -8.35 1.15 -8.11
N GLU A 99 -8.76 -0.12 -8.06
CA GLU A 99 -10.17 -0.46 -7.86
C GLU A 99 -10.70 0.07 -6.53
N LEU A 100 -9.92 -0.04 -5.45
CA LEU A 100 -10.34 0.46 -4.14
C LEU A 100 -10.38 2.00 -4.07
N LEU A 101 -9.62 2.70 -4.93
CA LEU A 101 -9.62 4.17 -4.99
C LEU A 101 -10.94 4.74 -5.54
N LYS A 102 -11.77 3.91 -6.19
CA LYS A 102 -13.09 4.32 -6.67
C LYS A 102 -14.09 4.59 -5.54
N ASN A 103 -13.84 4.06 -4.34
CA ASN A 103 -14.67 4.30 -3.17
C ASN A 103 -14.09 5.45 -2.32
N PRO A 104 -14.77 6.61 -2.23
CA PRO A 104 -14.31 7.75 -1.42
C PRO A 104 -14.07 7.43 0.06
N GLU A 105 -14.79 6.46 0.62
CA GLU A 105 -14.65 6.02 2.02
C GLU A 105 -13.37 5.20 2.25
N PHE A 106 -12.77 4.69 1.17
CA PHE A 106 -11.51 3.95 1.23
C PHE A 106 -10.30 4.83 1.06
N LEU A 107 -10.45 6.11 0.69
CA LEU A 107 -9.32 7.00 0.44
C LEU A 107 -8.58 7.37 1.74
N ALA A 108 -7.25 7.39 1.67
CA ALA A 108 -6.38 7.69 2.80
C ALA A 108 -6.65 9.11 3.35
N PRO A 109 -7.08 9.25 4.61
CA PRO A 109 -7.27 10.55 5.21
C PRO A 109 -5.96 11.17 5.69
N TYR A 110 -5.93 12.49 5.74
CA TYR A 110 -4.86 13.27 6.35
C TYR A 110 -5.39 14.58 6.93
N LEU A 111 -4.63 15.13 7.86
CA LEU A 111 -4.94 16.38 8.54
C LEU A 111 -4.12 17.54 7.97
N VAL A 112 -4.78 18.67 7.75
CA VAL A 112 -4.17 19.95 7.37
C VAL A 112 -4.46 20.97 8.46
N TYR A 113 -3.52 21.84 8.74
CA TYR A 113 -3.63 22.87 9.75
C TYR A 113 -3.46 24.26 9.13
N GLU A 114 -4.37 25.18 9.45
CA GLU A 114 -4.34 26.57 9.02
C GLU A 114 -4.70 27.51 10.18
N VAL A 115 -4.24 28.75 10.11
CA VAL A 115 -4.68 29.83 11.02
C VAL A 115 -5.53 30.81 10.23
N LYS A 116 -6.76 31.05 10.69
CA LYS A 116 -7.74 31.95 10.08
C LYS A 116 -8.12 33.09 11.01
N ASN A 117 -8.79 34.12 10.46
CA ASN A 117 -9.31 35.26 11.22
C ASN A 117 -10.81 35.14 11.55
N ASN A 118 -11.42 34.00 11.22
CA ASN A 118 -12.82 33.69 11.46
C ASN A 118 -12.97 32.20 11.81
N PHE A 119 -14.04 31.89 12.56
CA PHE A 119 -14.46 30.52 12.78
C PHE A 119 -14.87 29.89 11.44
N ASP A 120 -14.44 28.66 11.20
CA ASP A 120 -14.74 27.90 9.99
C ASP A 120 -15.47 26.61 10.37
N GLU A 121 -16.77 26.58 10.10
CA GLU A 121 -17.66 25.45 10.40
C GLU A 121 -17.31 24.20 9.58
N THR A 122 -16.52 24.32 8.51
CA THR A 122 -16.07 23.18 7.69
C THR A 122 -14.82 22.49 8.24
N ALA A 123 -14.18 23.07 9.26
CA ALA A 123 -13.03 22.46 9.91
C ALA A 123 -13.46 21.24 10.74
N LEU A 124 -12.58 20.23 10.81
CA LEU A 124 -12.78 19.08 11.70
C LEU A 124 -12.74 19.54 13.17
N ALA A 125 -11.84 20.47 13.49
CA ALA A 125 -11.78 21.11 14.80
C ALA A 125 -11.19 22.51 14.68
N VAL A 126 -11.71 23.43 15.48
CA VAL A 126 -11.23 24.81 15.59
C VAL A 126 -10.79 25.04 17.03
N TYR A 127 -9.67 25.73 17.21
CA TYR A 127 -9.11 26.02 18.53
C TYR A 127 -8.75 27.50 18.66
N GLU A 128 -8.80 28.00 19.88
CA GLU A 128 -7.97 29.11 20.30
C GLU A 128 -6.68 28.57 20.92
N ARG A 129 -5.59 29.30 20.73
CA ARG A 129 -4.31 28.99 21.35
C ARG A 129 -3.74 30.24 21.99
N THR A 130 -3.46 30.16 23.27
CA THR A 130 -2.74 31.18 24.02
C THR A 130 -1.34 30.67 24.37
N GLU A 131 -0.55 31.49 25.06
CA GLU A 131 0.75 31.06 25.62
C GLU A 131 0.61 29.87 26.59
N PHE A 132 -0.49 29.79 27.33
CA PHE A 132 -0.65 28.85 28.44
C PHE A 132 -1.68 27.75 28.18
N SER A 133 -2.51 27.90 27.14
CA SER A 133 -3.63 26.98 26.90
C SER A 133 -3.92 26.78 25.42
N THR A 134 -4.46 25.61 25.12
CA THR A 134 -5.17 25.33 23.88
C THR A 134 -6.58 24.90 24.26
N ARG A 135 -7.59 25.54 23.66
CA ARG A 135 -8.99 25.21 23.92
C ARG A 135 -9.72 25.07 22.59
N ARG A 136 -10.46 23.98 22.44
CA ARG A 136 -11.37 23.80 21.31
C ARG A 136 -12.52 24.80 21.38
N LEU A 137 -12.81 25.44 20.27
CA LEU A 137 -13.94 26.34 20.08
C LEU A 137 -15.10 25.55 19.44
N ILE A 138 -16.31 25.75 19.97
CA ILE A 138 -17.53 25.07 19.53
C ILE A 138 -18.56 26.13 19.11
N ASP A 139 -19.40 25.84 18.12
CA ASP A 139 -20.56 26.66 17.71
C ASP A 139 -20.26 28.16 17.52
N GLY A 140 -19.18 28.49 16.80
CA GLY A 140 -18.85 29.88 16.46
C GLY A 140 -18.30 30.72 17.62
N GLN A 141 -17.92 30.08 18.74
CA GLN A 141 -17.24 30.76 19.84
C GLN A 141 -16.09 31.66 19.34
N LYS A 142 -15.98 32.85 19.91
CA LYS A 142 -14.95 33.83 19.52
C LYS A 142 -13.62 33.48 20.14
N ALA A 143 -12.59 33.42 19.30
CA ALA A 143 -11.21 33.36 19.77
C ALA A 143 -10.83 34.69 20.43
N TYR A 144 -10.10 34.61 21.56
CA TYR A 144 -9.73 35.80 22.33
C TYR A 144 -8.93 36.84 21.52
N ASP A 145 -7.97 36.39 20.71
CA ASP A 145 -7.10 37.24 19.89
C ASP A 145 -7.58 37.37 18.43
N GLY A 146 -8.77 36.85 18.12
CA GLY A 146 -9.33 36.81 16.77
C GLY A 146 -8.68 35.78 15.84
N LYS A 147 -7.75 34.93 16.33
CA LYS A 147 -7.12 33.87 15.53
C LYS A 147 -7.73 32.50 15.82
N TYR A 148 -8.06 31.81 14.73
CA TYR A 148 -8.70 30.51 14.75
C TYR A 148 -7.71 29.49 14.19
N HIS A 149 -7.28 28.56 15.04
CA HIS A 149 -6.42 27.45 14.67
C HIS A 149 -7.30 26.31 14.17
N SER A 150 -7.39 26.13 12.86
CA SER A 150 -8.32 25.18 12.24
C SER A 150 -7.58 23.95 11.73
N VAL A 151 -8.06 22.78 12.13
CA VAL A 151 -7.60 21.48 11.62
C VAL A 151 -8.67 20.93 10.69
N TYR A 152 -8.26 20.50 9.50
CA TYR A 152 -9.11 19.99 8.45
C TYR A 152 -8.82 18.53 8.17
N LEU A 153 -9.87 17.73 7.97
CA LEU A 153 -9.75 16.40 7.38
C LEU A 153 -9.78 16.52 5.85
N ARG A 154 -8.84 15.88 5.18
CA ARG A 154 -8.76 15.74 3.73
C ARG A 154 -8.49 14.29 3.37
N THR A 155 -8.67 13.94 2.11
CA THR A 155 -8.39 12.60 1.58
C THR A 155 -7.44 12.68 0.39
N SER A 156 -6.62 11.65 0.23
CA SER A 156 -5.72 11.49 -0.92
C SER A 156 -6.42 10.65 -1.99
N PRO A 157 -6.48 11.08 -3.25
CA PRO A 157 -7.00 10.25 -4.33
C PRO A 157 -6.00 9.16 -4.78
N ALA A 158 -4.77 9.19 -4.26
CA ALA A 158 -3.68 8.32 -4.71
C ALA A 158 -3.41 7.11 -3.79
N ASN A 159 -4.02 7.05 -2.60
CA ASN A 159 -3.79 5.99 -1.63
C ASN A 159 -5.09 5.64 -0.90
N THR A 160 -5.17 4.41 -0.42
CA THR A 160 -6.26 3.93 0.43
C THR A 160 -5.91 4.04 1.92
N ASP A 161 -6.92 4.09 2.78
CA ASP A 161 -6.79 4.03 4.24
C ASP A 161 -6.46 2.60 4.68
N ILE A 162 -5.20 2.19 4.53
CA ILE A 162 -4.73 0.84 4.90
C ILE A 162 -4.87 0.51 6.40
N LEU A 163 -5.20 1.50 7.24
CA LEU A 163 -5.48 1.32 8.66
C LEU A 163 -6.97 1.09 8.93
N ASN A 164 -7.84 1.29 7.92
CA ASN A 164 -9.25 0.97 8.00
C ASN A 164 -9.45 -0.55 7.76
N PRO A 165 -10.03 -1.30 8.73
CA PRO A 165 -10.25 -2.73 8.59
C PRO A 165 -11.14 -3.12 7.39
N ASP A 166 -12.05 -2.24 6.96
CA ASP A 166 -12.90 -2.48 5.80
C ASP A 166 -12.09 -2.44 4.49
N VAL A 167 -11.12 -1.53 4.40
CA VAL A 167 -10.19 -1.45 3.26
C VAL A 167 -9.31 -2.69 3.21
N VAL A 168 -8.77 -3.11 4.35
CA VAL A 168 -7.95 -4.34 4.44
C VAL A 168 -8.79 -5.55 4.00
N THR A 169 -10.01 -5.69 4.51
CA THR A 169 -10.92 -6.78 4.15
C THR A 169 -11.21 -6.80 2.65
N ALA A 170 -11.48 -5.64 2.06
CA ALA A 170 -11.71 -5.52 0.62
C ALA A 170 -10.46 -5.92 -0.19
N PHE A 171 -9.27 -5.46 0.22
CA PHE A 171 -8.02 -5.83 -0.43
C PHE A 171 -7.79 -7.35 -0.41
N LEU A 172 -7.91 -7.99 0.77
CA LEU A 172 -7.74 -9.45 0.91
C LEU A 172 -8.70 -10.21 0.01
N SER A 173 -9.98 -9.80 0.00
CA SER A 173 -11.03 -10.43 -0.80
C SER A 173 -10.80 -10.32 -2.31
N MET A 174 -10.34 -9.15 -2.77
CA MET A 174 -10.17 -8.88 -4.20
C MET A 174 -8.83 -9.40 -4.74
N THR A 175 -7.86 -9.70 -3.86
CA THR A 175 -6.54 -10.20 -4.24
C THR A 175 -6.33 -11.63 -3.74
N TYR A 176 -5.89 -11.82 -2.50
CA TYR A 176 -5.42 -13.10 -1.98
C TYR A 176 -6.49 -14.19 -2.03
N ASP A 177 -7.75 -13.88 -1.72
CA ASP A 177 -8.84 -14.87 -1.78
C ASP A 177 -9.04 -15.36 -3.23
N ARG A 178 -8.99 -14.46 -4.21
CA ARG A 178 -9.08 -14.81 -5.65
C ARG A 178 -7.96 -15.73 -6.10
N TYR A 179 -6.74 -15.50 -5.62
CA TYR A 179 -5.60 -16.39 -5.88
C TYR A 179 -5.73 -17.72 -5.15
N TYR A 180 -6.18 -17.70 -3.89
CA TYR A 180 -6.34 -18.91 -3.08
C TYR A 180 -7.40 -19.83 -3.66
N GLU A 181 -8.57 -19.32 -4.04
CA GLU A 181 -9.64 -20.07 -4.69
C GLU A 181 -9.16 -20.84 -5.93
N ARG A 182 -8.32 -20.19 -6.74
CA ARG A 182 -7.81 -20.74 -8.00
C ARG A 182 -6.63 -21.68 -7.80
N PHE A 183 -5.72 -21.37 -6.88
CA PHE A 183 -4.41 -22.00 -6.82
C PHE A 183 -4.10 -22.70 -5.49
N LYS A 184 -5.09 -22.95 -4.63
CA LYS A 184 -4.93 -23.60 -3.32
C LYS A 184 -4.02 -24.84 -3.31
N SER A 185 -3.99 -25.63 -4.38
CA SER A 185 -3.14 -26.83 -4.48
C SER A 185 -1.64 -26.51 -4.50
N TYR A 186 -1.27 -25.32 -4.96
CA TYR A 186 0.11 -24.83 -5.06
C TYR A 186 0.59 -24.07 -3.80
N PHE A 187 -0.34 -23.59 -2.95
CA PHE A 187 -0.01 -22.80 -1.77
C PHE A 187 0.87 -23.59 -0.79
N GLY A 188 1.94 -22.94 -0.30
CA GLY A 188 2.93 -23.54 0.60
C GLY A 188 3.84 -24.58 -0.06
N LYS A 189 3.61 -24.89 -1.33
CA LYS A 189 4.40 -25.81 -2.15
C LYS A 189 5.18 -25.04 -3.19
N THR A 190 4.62 -24.87 -4.38
CA THR A 190 5.23 -24.14 -5.50
C THR A 190 5.02 -22.65 -5.37
N LEU A 191 3.82 -22.21 -4.97
CA LEU A 191 3.53 -20.82 -4.63
C LEU A 191 3.89 -20.58 -3.16
N LYS A 192 4.98 -19.86 -2.92
CA LYS A 192 5.53 -19.66 -1.58
C LYS A 192 4.89 -18.52 -0.80
N GLY A 193 4.30 -17.55 -1.50
CA GLY A 193 3.59 -16.45 -0.88
C GLY A 193 3.51 -15.22 -1.79
N PHE A 194 3.24 -14.09 -1.15
CA PHE A 194 3.12 -12.80 -1.79
C PHE A 194 4.22 -11.86 -1.29
N PHE A 195 4.78 -11.08 -2.19
CA PHE A 195 5.51 -9.87 -1.86
C PHE A 195 4.49 -8.74 -1.74
N THR A 196 4.47 -8.09 -0.59
CA THR A 196 3.66 -6.91 -0.30
C THR A 196 4.62 -5.72 -0.10
N ASP A 197 4.37 -4.63 -0.80
CA ASP A 197 5.29 -3.49 -0.88
C ASP A 197 4.71 -2.25 -0.22
N GLU A 198 5.55 -1.60 0.59
CA GLU A 198 5.30 -0.34 1.31
C GLU A 198 3.82 -0.06 1.60
N PRO A 199 3.19 -0.66 2.62
CA PRO A 199 1.86 -0.24 3.06
C PRO A 199 1.89 1.27 3.38
N GLN A 200 1.32 2.07 2.47
CA GLN A 200 1.55 3.50 2.42
C GLN A 200 0.35 4.29 2.94
N TYR A 201 0.53 4.93 4.10
CA TYR A 201 -0.29 6.07 4.53
C TYR A 201 0.10 7.35 3.78
N PHE A 202 -0.74 8.38 3.84
CA PHE A 202 -0.44 9.65 3.17
C PHE A 202 0.86 10.27 3.71
N ARG A 203 1.84 10.51 2.82
CA ARG A 203 3.21 10.88 3.21
C ARG A 203 3.49 12.39 3.26
N TYR A 204 2.60 13.22 2.73
CA TYR A 204 2.84 14.67 2.55
C TYR A 204 2.15 15.57 3.59
N ALA A 205 1.39 14.99 4.52
CA ALA A 205 0.77 15.68 5.65
C ALA A 205 0.59 14.69 6.79
N THR A 206 0.03 15.14 7.92
CA THR A 206 -0.22 14.29 9.09
C THR A 206 -1.26 13.22 8.74
N PRO A 207 -0.90 11.93 8.61
CA PRO A 207 -1.85 10.89 8.27
C PRO A 207 -2.80 10.61 9.44
N ILE A 208 -4.02 10.21 9.13
CA ILE A 208 -4.99 9.74 10.13
C ILE A 208 -5.89 8.70 9.47
N SER A 209 -6.38 7.72 10.23
CA SER A 209 -7.41 6.79 9.76
C SER A 209 -8.77 7.20 10.27
N ARG A 210 -9.83 7.01 9.48
CA ARG A 210 -11.20 7.23 9.97
C ARG A 210 -11.56 6.26 11.10
N ALA A 211 -10.94 5.07 11.12
CA ALA A 211 -11.10 4.09 12.19
C ALA A 211 -10.70 4.65 13.57
N MET A 212 -9.83 5.66 13.63
CA MET A 212 -9.43 6.32 14.88
C MET A 212 -10.60 7.04 15.58
N PHE A 213 -11.60 7.52 14.83
CA PHE A 213 -12.74 8.24 15.42
C PHE A 213 -13.70 7.30 16.16
N ALA A 214 -13.62 5.98 15.93
CA ALA A 214 -14.38 5.00 16.71
C ALA A 214 -13.93 4.94 18.18
N TYR A 215 -12.75 5.46 18.52
CA TYR A 215 -12.22 5.50 19.89
C TYR A 215 -12.70 6.72 20.71
N GLY A 216 -13.59 7.56 20.15
CA GLY A 216 -14.37 8.58 20.86
C GLY A 216 -13.99 10.04 20.59
N ASP A 217 -14.92 10.96 20.94
CA ASP A 217 -14.87 12.40 20.63
C ASP A 217 -13.63 13.14 21.14
N ARG A 218 -12.97 12.59 22.17
CA ARG A 218 -11.79 13.18 22.80
C ARG A 218 -10.59 13.30 21.85
N LEU A 219 -10.58 12.55 20.74
CA LEU A 219 -9.53 12.69 19.73
C LEU A 219 -9.49 14.12 19.17
N THR A 220 -10.67 14.68 18.89
CA THR A 220 -10.80 16.03 18.33
C THR A 220 -10.45 17.15 19.32
N ASP A 221 -10.29 16.87 20.60
CA ASP A 221 -9.86 17.91 21.56
C ASP A 221 -8.34 18.14 21.52
N GLY A 222 -7.58 17.17 21.01
CA GLY A 222 -6.11 17.19 21.02
C GLY A 222 -5.44 17.33 19.66
N LEU A 223 -6.17 17.40 18.54
CA LEU A 223 -5.55 17.34 17.21
C LEU A 223 -4.55 18.47 16.95
N LEU A 224 -4.76 19.64 17.54
CA LEU A 224 -3.82 20.77 17.38
C LEU A 224 -2.41 20.40 17.86
N HIS A 225 -2.28 19.51 18.84
CA HIS A 225 -0.98 19.09 19.38
C HIS A 225 -0.12 18.32 18.37
N LEU A 226 -0.74 17.70 17.36
CA LEU A 226 -0.02 17.05 16.26
C LEU A 226 0.77 18.05 15.41
N PHE A 227 0.40 19.33 15.47
CA PHE A 227 1.02 20.42 14.72
C PHE A 227 1.89 21.32 15.60
N SER A 228 2.04 20.99 16.89
CA SER A 228 2.92 21.69 17.81
C SER A 228 4.23 20.93 17.97
N THR A 229 5.18 21.12 17.06
CA THR A 229 6.59 20.87 17.35
C THR A 229 7.14 22.05 18.15
N SER A 230 8.01 21.74 19.10
CA SER A 230 8.93 22.63 19.81
C SER A 230 9.42 23.84 18.97
N GLY A 231 8.64 24.91 18.97
CA GLY A 231 9.02 26.24 18.49
C GLY A 231 8.95 26.53 16.98
N ARG A 232 8.59 25.61 16.09
CA ARG A 232 8.46 25.91 14.64
C ARG A 232 7.32 25.17 13.97
N ILE A 233 6.26 25.90 13.65
CA ILE A 233 5.19 25.46 12.76
C ILE A 233 5.77 25.37 11.34
N THR A 234 5.78 24.19 10.73
CA THR A 234 5.91 24.07 9.28
C THR A 234 4.58 24.42 8.66
N ASN A 235 4.51 25.58 8.02
CA ASN A 235 3.38 25.96 7.19
C ASN A 235 3.40 25.03 5.96
N THR A 236 2.57 24.00 5.90
CA THR A 236 2.50 23.10 4.73
C THR A 236 1.61 23.65 3.62
N ALA A 237 1.06 24.86 3.77
CA ALA A 237 0.36 25.57 2.71
C ALA A 237 1.32 26.40 1.83
N SER A 238 2.25 25.74 1.14
CA SER A 238 2.86 26.33 -0.06
C SER A 238 3.41 25.22 -0.96
N GLY A 239 2.67 24.88 -2.03
CA GLY A 239 3.29 24.32 -3.23
C GLY A 239 2.79 22.97 -3.75
N ILE A 240 1.56 22.52 -3.48
CA ILE A 240 0.99 21.41 -4.28
C ILE A 240 0.02 21.99 -5.32
N THR A 241 0.60 22.48 -6.41
CA THR A 241 -0.07 22.66 -7.69
C THR A 241 0.54 21.68 -8.69
N GLY A 242 -0.21 20.60 -9.00
CA GLY A 242 0.02 19.66 -10.12
C GLY A 242 1.17 18.66 -9.95
N PRO A 243 1.21 17.59 -10.78
CA PRO A 243 0.36 17.28 -11.94
C PRO A 243 -0.93 16.53 -11.63
#